data_AF-A0A9X5NZN2-F1
#
_entry.id   AF-A0A9X5NZN2-F1
#
_cell.length_a   1.000
_cell.length_b   1.000
_cell.length_c   1.000
_cell.angle_alpha   90.00
_cell.angle_beta   90.00
_cell.angle_gamma   90.00
#
_symmetry.space_group_name_H-M   'P 1'
#
loop_
_entity.id
_entity.type
_entity.pdbx_description
1 polymer ?
#
loop_
_entity_poly.entity_id
_entity_poly.type
_entity_poly.pdbx_seq_one_letter_code
_entity_poly.pdbx_strand_id
1 'polypeptide(L)' 'MKSRGFVKALLLIAALIGTFYAGMRAQAYLYEDLCLDWGGGRNPGNYPICVIEKDTNAAVAQ' A
#
# COMPACT_ATOMS: atom_id res chain seq x y z
N MET A 1 33.32 -15.51 21.45
CA MET A 1 31.86 -15.37 21.68
C MET A 1 31.19 -14.16 20.97
N LYS A 2 31.92 -13.35 20.17
CA LYS A 2 31.39 -12.09 19.57
C LYS A 2 30.50 -12.28 18.32
N SER A 3 30.65 -13.40 17.61
CA SER A 3 29.96 -13.65 16.32
C SER A 3 28.47 -13.99 16.46
N ARG A 4 28.05 -14.76 17.47
CA ARG A 4 26.65 -15.21 17.60
C ARG A 4 25.67 -14.07 17.88
N GLY A 5 26.08 -13.05 18.63
CA GLY A 5 25.25 -11.86 18.89
C GLY A 5 25.06 -11.01 17.63
N PHE A 6 26.12 -10.86 16.83
CA PHE A 6 26.07 -10.10 15.58
C PHE A 6 25.19 -10.77 14.54
N VAL A 7 25.27 -12.11 14.40
CA VAL A 7 24.39 -12.88 13.50
C VAL A 7 22.92 -12.73 13.92
N LYS A 8 22.60 -12.79 15.21
CA LYS A 8 21.24 -12.56 15.70
C LYS A 8 20.73 -11.15 15.38
N ALA A 9 21.57 -10.13 15.56
CA ALA A 9 21.22 -8.76 15.22
C ALA A 9 20.94 -8.60 13.71
N LEU A 10 21.76 -9.19 12.85
CA LEU A 10 21.53 -9.20 11.40
C LEU A 10 20.21 -9.89 11.03
N LEU A 11 19.91 -11.03 11.65
CA LEU A 11 18.64 -11.74 11.41
C LEU A 11 17.43 -10.90 11.84
N LEU A 12 17.50 -10.23 12.99
CA LEU A 12 16.44 -9.34 13.45
C LEU A 12 16.25 -8.15 12.50
N ILE A 13 17.35 -7.53 12.04
CA ILE A 13 17.28 -6.42 11.09
C ILE A 13 16.67 -6.89 9.77
N ALA A 14 17.10 -8.04 9.25
CA ALA A 14 16.53 -8.61 8.02
C ALA A 14 15.04 -8.91 8.18
N ALA A 15 14.63 -9.45 9.33
CA ALA A 15 13.22 -9.70 9.63
C ALA A 15 12.41 -8.40 9.69
N LEU A 16 12.92 -7.35 10.33
CA LEU A 16 12.25 -6.04 10.42
C LEU A 16 12.09 -5.38 9.05
N ILE A 17 13.13 -5.42 8.21
CA ILE A 17 13.06 -4.91 6.84
C ILE A 17 12.06 -5.72 6.02
N GLY A 18 12.08 -7.05 6.17
CA GLY A 18 11.16 -7.95 5.47
C GLY A 18 9.70 -7.69 5.82
N THR A 19 9.37 -7.58 7.11
CA THR A 19 7.99 -7.30 7.54
C THR A 19 7.54 -5.90 7.17
N PHE A 20 8.42 -4.90 7.26
CA PHE A 20 8.12 -3.54 6.80
C PHE A 20 7.79 -3.50 5.30
N TYR A 21 8.62 -4.15 4.47
CA TYR A 21 8.39 -4.22 3.03
C TYR A 21 7.11 -4.96 2.67
N ALA A 22 6.86 -6.09 3.32
CA ALA A 22 5.62 -6.85 3.14
C ALA A 22 4.40 -6.02 3.55
N GLY A 23 4.48 -5.28 4.67
CA GLY A 23 3.42 -4.38 5.12
C GLY A 23 3.12 -3.26 4.11
N MET A 24 4.15 -2.58 3.59
CA MET A 24 3.96 -1.56 2.55
C MET A 24 3.29 -2.11 1.30
N ARG A 25 3.69 -3.32 0.85
CA ARG A 25 3.08 -3.98 -0.32
C ARG A 25 1.62 -4.37 -0.07
N ALA A 26 1.31 -4.91 1.10
CA ALA A 26 -0.05 -5.26 1.48
C ALA A 26 -0.95 -4.01 1.55
N GLN A 27 -0.46 -2.92 2.13
CA GLN A 27 -1.19 -1.66 2.19
C GLN A 27 -1.50 -1.10 0.79
N ALA A 28 -0.53 -1.12 -0.11
CA ALA A 28 -0.74 -0.70 -1.50
C ALA A 28 -1.75 -1.61 -2.23
N TYR A 29 -1.70 -2.93 -2.01
CA TYR A 29 -2.66 -3.87 -2.60
C TYR A 29 -4.09 -3.60 -2.13
N LEU A 30 -4.29 -3.47 -0.80
CA LEU A 30 -5.61 -3.17 -0.23
C LEU A 30 -6.15 -1.81 -0.67
N TYR A 31 -5.27 -0.82 -0.85
CA TYR A 31 -5.66 0.50 -1.34
C TYR A 31 -6.18 0.44 -2.77
N GLU A 32 -5.50 -0.30 -3.66
CA GLU A 32 -5.92 -0.46 -5.06
C GLU A 32 -7.20 -1.31 -5.16
N ASP A 33 -7.37 -2.32 -4.30
CA ASP A 33 -8.59 -3.15 -4.25
C ASP A 33 -9.81 -2.31 -3.82
N LEU A 34 -9.68 -1.58 -2.71
CA LEU A 34 -10.71 -0.66 -2.24
C LEU A 34 -11.02 0.43 -3.27
N CYS A 35 -10.00 0.90 -3.99
CA CYS A 35 -10.17 1.87 -5.07
C CYS A 35 -11.06 1.33 -6.19
N LEU A 36 -10.76 0.12 -6.65
CA LEU A 36 -11.51 -0.56 -7.71
C LEU A 36 -12.95 -0.85 -7.28
N ASP A 37 -13.16 -1.26 -6.02
CA ASP A 37 -14.51 -1.48 -5.45
C ASP A 37 -15.37 -0.22 -5.45
N TRP A 38 -14.75 0.95 -5.30
CA TRP A 38 -15.43 2.24 -5.33
C TRP A 38 -15.63 2.79 -6.75
N GLY A 39 -15.30 2.00 -7.79
CA GLY A 39 -15.33 2.43 -9.19
C GLY A 39 -14.25 3.46 -9.53
N GLY A 40 -13.25 3.61 -8.64
CA GLY A 40 -12.12 4.48 -8.86
C GLY A 40 -11.08 3.87 -9.79
N GLY A 41 -10.24 4.73 -10.34
CA GLY A 41 -9.13 4.34 -11.21
C GLY A 41 -7.83 4.98 -10.79
N ARG A 42 -6.73 4.47 -11.35
CA ARG A 42 -5.42 5.12 -11.22
C ARG A 42 -5.45 6.45 -11.93
N ASN A 43 -5.09 7.52 -11.21
CA ASN A 43 -4.91 8.81 -11.82
C ASN A 43 -3.83 8.75 -12.92
N PRO A 44 -4.09 9.26 -14.14
CA PRO A 44 -3.04 9.41 -15.14
C PRO A 44 -1.89 10.27 -14.58
N GLY A 45 -0.64 9.84 -14.82
CA GLY A 45 0.55 10.51 -14.26
C GLY A 45 1.28 9.76 -13.14
N ASN A 46 0.96 8.48 -12.90
CA ASN A 46 1.65 7.62 -11.90
C ASN A 46 1.57 8.11 -10.44
N TYR A 47 0.58 8.93 -10.11
CA TYR A 47 0.33 9.27 -8.71
C TYR A 47 -0.34 8.09 -8.00
N PRO A 48 0.07 7.73 -6.76
CA PRO A 48 -0.47 6.58 -6.02
C PRO A 48 -1.87 6.87 -5.45
N ILE A 49 -2.60 7.82 -6.02
CA ILE A 49 -3.89 8.30 -5.50
C ILE A 49 -4.99 7.72 -6.39
N CYS A 50 -5.89 6.99 -5.76
CA CYS A 50 -7.16 6.57 -6.33
C CYS A 50 -8.06 7.78 -6.53
N VAL A 51 -8.56 7.96 -7.75
CA VAL A 51 -9.54 9.00 -8.06
C VAL A 51 -10.88 8.32 -8.24
N ILE A 52 -11.84 8.69 -7.39
CA ILE A 52 -13.24 8.29 -7.54
C ILE A 52 -13.91 9.37 -8.38
N GLU A 53 -14.32 9.03 -9.59
CA GLU A 53 -15.06 9.93 -10.47
C GLU A 53 -16.49 10.02 -9.93
N LYS A 54 -16.72 10.92 -8.95
CA LYS A 54 -18.08 11.28 -8.57
C LYS A 54 -18.65 12.11 -9.70
N ASP A 55 -19.55 11.52 -10.47
CA ASP A 55 -20.45 12.25 -11.36
C ASP A 55 -21.12 13.35 -10.53
N THR A 56 -20.59 14.57 -10.64
CA THR A 56 -21.17 15.76 -10.00
C THR A 56 -22.58 16.04 -10.55
N ASN A 57 -22.94 15.37 -11.67
CA ASN A 57 -24.27 15.41 -12.30
C ASN A 57 -25.25 14.33 -11.79
N ALA A 58 -24.78 13.26 -11.12
CA ALA A 58 -25.68 12.22 -10.59
C ALA A 58 -26.36 12.63 -9.27
N ALA A 59 -25.81 13.63 -8.56
CA ALA A 59 -26.39 14.18 -7.34
C ALA A 59 -27.54 15.19 -7.58
N VAL A 60 -27.84 15.53 -8.84
CA VAL A 60 -28.91 16.49 -9.20
C VAL A 60 -30.16 15.80 -9.75
N ALA A 61 -30.22 14.46 -9.70
CA ALA A 61 -31.37 13.68 -10.17
C ALA A 61 -31.93 12.73 -9.09
N GLN A 62 -32.05 13.23 -7.85
CA GLN A 62 -32.91 12.64 -6.82
C GLN A 62 -33.97 13.64 -6.39
#